data_AF-A0A7S6N6X4-F1
#
_entry.id   AF-A0A7S6N6X4-F1
#
_cell.length_a   1.000
_cell.length_b   1.000
_cell.length_c   1.000
_cell.angle_alpha   90.00
_cell.angle_beta   90.00
_cell.angle_gamma   90.00
#
_symmetry.space_group_name_H-M   'P 1'
#
loop_
_entity.id
_entity.type
_entity.pdbx_description
1 polymer ?
#
loop_
_entity_poly.entity_id
_entity_poly.type
_entity_poly.pdbx_seq_one_letter_code
_entity_poly.pdbx_strand_id
1 'polypeptide(L)'
;MKHITAPLMALLLVALPLAADADIAADVQQQCAGCHALGHDYATLGIGERAQRKGPPLDYAGNKFRRDWLAAWLEKPVRLRPAGIFPPALVNKGAEGDVVDAAKLPAHPAVPAAQAGAMADYLMTLAPRDDLIKAEAYQPGTIAERMGKMNFGKFKGCDGCHQDEPGVGGVSGPELYTAWKRLQPAFISSYIANPVAWDPHTMMPRGDSNADAVHKLADYLKVIGEKQP
;
A
#
# COMPACT_ATOMS: atom_id res chain seq x y z
N MET A 1 55.54 -50.13 -0.94
CA MET A 1 54.27 -49.98 -1.66
C MET A 1 53.20 -49.65 -0.62
N LYS A 2 52.83 -48.37 -0.47
CA LYS A 2 51.74 -47.93 0.41
C LYS A 2 50.80 -47.10 -0.45
N HIS A 3 49.63 -47.66 -0.73
CA HIS A 3 48.59 -47.01 -1.51
C HIS A 3 47.93 -45.93 -0.64
N ILE A 4 48.04 -44.68 -1.07
CA ILE A 4 47.32 -43.55 -0.47
C ILE A 4 46.05 -43.37 -1.32
N THR A 5 44.91 -43.80 -0.77
CA THR A 5 43.59 -43.52 -1.34
C THR A 5 43.11 -42.17 -0.84
N ALA A 6 43.05 -41.18 -1.73
CA ALA A 6 42.43 -39.89 -1.46
C ALA A 6 40.90 -40.01 -1.53
N PRO A 7 40.12 -39.40 -0.62
CA PRO A 7 38.67 -39.41 -0.71
C PRO A 7 38.22 -38.36 -1.74
N LEU A 8 37.40 -38.79 -2.69
CA LEU A 8 36.65 -37.89 -3.57
C LEU A 8 35.61 -37.14 -2.73
N MET A 9 35.85 -35.86 -2.47
CA MET A 9 34.88 -34.97 -1.83
C MET A 9 33.94 -34.46 -2.92
N ALA A 10 32.71 -34.99 -2.97
CA ALA A 10 31.69 -34.53 -3.89
C ALA A 10 31.19 -33.14 -3.46
N LEU A 11 31.57 -32.10 -4.22
CA LEU A 11 30.98 -30.77 -4.11
C LEU A 11 29.54 -30.84 -4.66
N LEU A 12 28.55 -30.84 -3.77
CA LEU A 12 27.17 -30.59 -4.13
C LEU A 12 27.03 -29.08 -4.39
N LEU A 13 27.06 -28.66 -5.66
CA LEU A 13 26.68 -27.30 -6.05
C LEU A 13 25.17 -27.16 -5.83
N VAL A 14 24.79 -26.53 -4.71
CA VAL A 14 23.44 -25.98 -4.54
C VAL A 14 23.35 -24.76 -5.44
N ALA A 15 22.80 -24.94 -6.65
CA ALA A 15 22.40 -23.84 -7.50
C ALA A 15 21.24 -23.11 -6.81
N LEU A 16 21.53 -21.97 -6.18
CA LEU A 16 20.53 -21.03 -5.68
C LEU A 16 19.70 -20.46 -6.86
N PRO A 17 18.42 -20.11 -6.65
CA PRO A 17 17.44 -19.90 -7.71
C PRO A 17 17.52 -18.50 -8.36
N LEU A 18 18.72 -18.03 -8.75
CA LEU A 18 18.87 -16.72 -9.40
C LEU A 18 18.05 -16.57 -10.70
N ALA A 19 17.75 -17.68 -11.39
CA ALA A 19 16.97 -17.66 -12.62
C ALA A 19 15.47 -17.40 -12.36
N ALA A 20 14.91 -17.97 -11.28
CA ALA A 20 13.50 -17.79 -10.95
C ALA A 20 13.19 -16.35 -10.51
N ASP A 21 14.11 -15.70 -9.79
CA ASP A 21 13.95 -14.31 -9.35
C ASP A 21 14.02 -13.31 -10.52
N ALA A 22 14.86 -13.59 -11.53
CA ALA A 22 14.96 -12.76 -12.73
C ALA A 22 13.68 -12.79 -13.58
N ASP A 23 13.04 -13.96 -13.66
CA ASP A 23 11.78 -14.13 -14.38
C ASP A 23 10.64 -13.35 -13.68
N ILE A 24 10.56 -13.38 -12.35
CA ILE A 24 9.53 -12.65 -11.60
C ILE A 24 9.69 -11.13 -11.69
N ALA A 25 10.92 -10.62 -11.60
CA ALA A 25 11.15 -9.18 -11.74
C ALA A 25 10.73 -8.68 -13.13
N ALA A 26 11.03 -9.45 -14.18
CA ALA A 26 10.60 -9.16 -15.54
C ALA A 26 9.07 -9.24 -15.70
N ASP A 27 8.43 -10.24 -15.09
CA ASP A 27 6.97 -10.38 -15.09
C ASP A 27 6.29 -9.18 -14.41
N VAL A 28 6.77 -8.75 -13.24
CA VAL A 28 6.24 -7.56 -12.55
C VAL A 28 6.45 -6.31 -13.41
N GLN A 29 7.62 -6.15 -14.02
CA GLN A 29 7.86 -5.04 -14.93
C GLN A 29 6.87 -5.04 -16.11
N GLN A 30 6.66 -6.20 -16.74
CA GLN A 30 5.79 -6.31 -17.92
C GLN A 30 4.31 -6.11 -17.57
N GLN A 31 3.86 -6.65 -16.43
CA GLN A 31 2.44 -6.69 -16.07
C GLN A 31 1.98 -5.49 -15.25
N CYS A 32 2.86 -4.87 -14.45
CA CYS A 32 2.49 -3.82 -13.51
C CYS A 32 2.91 -2.41 -13.96
N ALA A 33 4.05 -2.25 -14.65
CA ALA A 33 4.64 -0.94 -14.93
C ALA A 33 3.80 -0.05 -15.87
N GLY A 34 2.85 -0.64 -16.61
CA GLY A 34 1.91 0.12 -17.45
C GLY A 34 0.94 1.00 -16.66
N CYS A 35 0.76 0.73 -15.36
CA CYS A 35 -0.13 1.48 -14.47
C CYS A 35 0.53 1.96 -13.17
N HIS A 36 1.50 1.20 -12.65
CA HIS A 36 2.15 1.44 -11.37
C HIS A 36 3.59 1.91 -11.58
N ALA A 37 4.00 2.97 -10.87
CA ALA A 37 5.41 3.29 -10.77
C ALA A 37 6.13 2.23 -9.94
N LEU A 38 7.16 1.60 -10.51
CA LEU A 38 8.05 0.64 -9.84
C LEU A 38 9.39 1.26 -9.43
N GLY A 39 9.60 2.54 -9.78
CA GLY A 39 10.66 3.40 -9.29
C GLY A 39 10.10 4.74 -8.80
N HIS A 40 10.98 5.59 -8.28
CA HIS A 40 10.62 6.86 -7.63
C HIS A 40 10.84 8.10 -8.52
N ASP A 41 10.98 7.92 -9.83
CA ASP A 41 11.24 8.99 -10.81
C ASP A 41 10.12 10.03 -10.84
N TYR A 42 8.88 9.60 -10.62
CA TYR A 42 7.70 10.46 -10.52
C TYR A 42 7.84 11.57 -9.47
N ALA A 43 8.67 11.39 -8.44
CA ALA A 43 8.87 12.39 -7.39
C ALA A 43 9.56 13.67 -7.86
N THR A 44 10.24 13.62 -9.02
CA THR A 44 10.91 14.77 -9.63
C THR A 44 10.05 15.47 -10.69
N LEU A 45 8.91 14.87 -11.05
CA LEU A 45 7.97 15.44 -12.02
C LEU A 45 7.16 16.56 -11.37
N GLY A 46 6.46 17.34 -12.20
CA GLY A 46 5.54 18.37 -11.69
C GLY A 46 4.24 17.77 -11.13
N ILE A 47 3.52 18.56 -10.33
CA ILE A 47 2.25 18.15 -9.68
C ILE A 47 1.18 17.59 -10.65
N GLY A 48 1.24 17.99 -11.92
CA GLY A 48 0.36 17.47 -12.98
C GLY A 48 0.51 15.97 -13.25
N GLU A 49 1.63 15.35 -12.86
CA GLU A 49 1.85 13.91 -12.94
C GLU A 49 0.73 13.13 -12.25
N ARG A 50 0.22 13.64 -11.13
CA ARG A 50 -0.84 12.97 -10.35
C ARG A 50 -2.09 12.68 -11.18
N ALA A 51 -2.46 13.58 -12.07
CA ALA A 51 -3.65 13.44 -12.91
C ALA A 51 -3.50 12.34 -13.98
N GLN A 52 -2.27 11.89 -14.24
CA GLN A 52 -1.94 10.90 -15.26
C GLN A 52 -1.82 9.48 -14.69
N ARG A 53 -1.79 9.33 -13.36
CA ARG A 53 -1.66 8.02 -12.71
C ARG A 53 -2.84 7.11 -13.02
N LYS A 54 -2.54 5.86 -13.33
CA LYS A 54 -3.53 4.77 -13.48
C LYS A 54 -3.59 3.88 -12.25
N GLY A 55 -2.47 3.76 -11.53
CA GLY A 55 -2.35 3.06 -10.25
C GLY A 55 -1.52 3.86 -9.24
N PRO A 56 -1.60 3.51 -7.94
CA PRO A 56 -0.68 4.05 -6.95
C PRO A 56 0.74 3.52 -7.20
N PRO A 57 1.79 4.27 -6.82
CA PRO A 57 3.16 3.77 -6.84
C PRO A 57 3.32 2.50 -5.99
N LEU A 58 4.16 1.58 -6.45
CA LEU A 58 4.50 0.30 -5.81
C LEU A 58 6.00 0.19 -5.48
N ASP A 59 6.80 1.20 -5.81
CA ASP A 59 8.25 1.27 -5.52
C ASP A 59 8.59 1.22 -4.02
N TYR A 60 7.61 1.41 -3.14
CA TYR A 60 7.73 1.22 -1.68
C TYR A 60 6.73 0.20 -1.11
N ALA A 61 6.28 -0.77 -1.93
CA ALA A 61 5.34 -1.81 -1.50
C ALA A 61 5.83 -2.59 -0.28
N GLY A 62 7.13 -2.89 -0.19
CA GLY A 62 7.76 -3.57 0.96
C GLY A 62 7.77 -2.77 2.26
N ASN A 63 7.80 -1.44 2.17
CA ASN A 63 7.60 -0.60 3.35
C ASN A 63 6.13 -0.54 3.77
N LYS A 64 5.19 -0.74 2.84
CA LYS A 64 3.78 -0.42 3.01
C LYS A 64 2.90 -1.58 3.41
N PHE A 65 2.99 -2.70 2.69
CA PHE A 65 2.01 -3.77 2.75
C PHE A 65 2.43 -4.90 3.67
N ARG A 66 1.47 -5.70 4.09
CA ARG A 66 1.72 -7.02 4.66
C ARG A 66 1.75 -8.03 3.52
N ARG A 67 2.81 -8.85 3.47
CA ARG A 67 3.05 -9.81 2.38
C ARG A 67 1.86 -10.72 2.11
N ASP A 68 1.30 -11.34 3.15
CA ASP A 68 0.19 -12.30 2.99
C ASP A 68 -1.07 -11.64 2.44
N TRP A 69 -1.36 -10.42 2.91
CA TRP A 69 -2.46 -9.64 2.36
C TRP A 69 -2.21 -9.27 0.90
N LEU A 70 -0.98 -8.87 0.56
CA LEU A 70 -0.65 -8.48 -0.82
C LEU A 70 -0.81 -9.66 -1.78
N ALA A 71 -0.29 -10.85 -1.44
CA ALA A 71 -0.47 -12.05 -2.25
C ALA A 71 -1.95 -12.40 -2.44
N ALA A 72 -2.73 -12.44 -1.35
CA ALA A 72 -4.16 -12.73 -1.42
C ALA A 72 -4.95 -11.69 -2.23
N TRP A 73 -4.61 -10.41 -2.10
CA TRP A 73 -5.26 -9.34 -2.85
C TRP A 73 -4.90 -9.37 -4.34
N LEU A 74 -3.66 -9.74 -4.71
CA LEU A 74 -3.28 -9.91 -6.11
C LEU A 74 -4.11 -11.00 -6.80
N GLU A 75 -4.41 -12.10 -6.10
CA GLU A 75 -5.28 -13.16 -6.65
C GLU A 75 -6.73 -12.72 -6.84
N LYS A 76 -7.24 -11.92 -5.89
CA LYS A 76 -8.66 -11.53 -5.83
C LYS A 76 -8.78 -10.03 -5.50
N PRO A 77 -8.41 -9.15 -6.45
CA PRO A 77 -8.33 -7.74 -6.15
C PRO A 77 -9.72 -7.16 -5.93
N VAL A 78 -9.85 -6.39 -4.85
CA VAL A 78 -11.05 -5.61 -4.53
C VAL A 78 -10.74 -4.11 -4.59
N ARG A 79 -11.75 -3.30 -4.88
CA ARG A 79 -11.60 -1.85 -4.98
C ARG A 79 -11.32 -1.23 -3.61
N LEU A 80 -10.12 -0.68 -3.44
CA LEU A 80 -9.71 0.04 -2.21
C LEU A 80 -9.92 1.55 -2.29
N ARG A 81 -10.09 2.10 -3.50
CA ARG A 81 -10.35 3.52 -3.74
C ARG A 81 -11.71 3.67 -4.39
N PRO A 82 -12.77 4.01 -3.64
CA PRO A 82 -14.13 4.04 -4.17
C PRO A 82 -14.27 4.96 -5.39
N ALA A 83 -13.63 6.14 -5.38
CA ALA A 83 -13.60 7.07 -6.52
C ALA A 83 -12.35 6.95 -7.41
N GLY A 84 -11.59 5.85 -7.32
CA GLY A 84 -10.39 5.60 -8.12
C GLY A 84 -9.15 6.40 -7.72
N ILE A 85 -8.09 6.36 -8.56
CA ILE A 85 -6.76 6.91 -8.24
C ILE A 85 -6.71 8.45 -8.27
N PHE A 86 -7.50 9.05 -9.17
CA PHE A 86 -7.64 10.50 -9.33
C PHE A 86 -9.13 10.85 -9.51
N PRO A 87 -9.87 11.04 -8.39
CA PRO A 87 -11.31 11.31 -8.40
C PRO A 87 -11.75 12.46 -9.33
N PRO A 88 -11.01 13.58 -9.48
CA PRO A 88 -11.45 14.67 -10.35
C PRO A 88 -11.68 14.26 -11.83
N ALA A 89 -11.03 13.21 -12.31
CA ALA A 89 -11.23 12.68 -13.67
C ALA A 89 -12.34 11.62 -13.75
N LEU A 90 -12.89 11.20 -12.61
CA LEU A 90 -13.77 10.04 -12.45
C LEU A 90 -15.14 10.42 -11.86
N VAL A 91 -15.43 11.71 -11.77
CA VAL A 91 -16.72 12.24 -11.30
C VAL A 91 -17.45 12.95 -12.44
N ASN A 92 -18.78 12.85 -12.42
CA ASN A 92 -19.68 13.63 -13.24
C ASN A 92 -20.28 14.74 -12.39
N LYS A 93 -20.31 15.96 -12.93
CA LYS A 93 -20.95 17.11 -12.28
C LYS A 93 -22.46 16.97 -12.36
N GLY A 94 -23.15 17.17 -11.24
CA GLY A 94 -24.60 17.12 -11.15
C GLY A 94 -25.17 18.31 -10.36
N ALA A 95 -26.48 18.53 -10.48
CA ALA A 95 -27.16 19.62 -9.77
C ALA A 95 -27.12 19.47 -8.24
N GLU A 96 -27.01 18.25 -7.74
CA GLU A 96 -26.95 17.92 -6.30
C GLU A 96 -25.52 17.69 -5.80
N GLY A 97 -24.52 17.87 -6.67
CA GLY A 97 -23.11 17.62 -6.39
C GLY A 97 -22.47 16.68 -7.40
N ASP A 98 -21.17 16.46 -7.21
CA ASP A 98 -20.37 15.57 -8.05
C ASP A 98 -20.59 14.10 -7.64
N VAL A 99 -20.80 13.22 -8.63
CA VAL A 99 -21.05 11.79 -8.41
C VAL A 99 -19.98 10.96 -9.09
N VAL A 100 -19.50 9.91 -8.42
CA VAL A 100 -18.52 8.97 -8.99
C VAL A 100 -19.14 8.24 -10.18
N ASP A 101 -18.45 8.30 -11.31
CA ASP A 101 -18.80 7.57 -12.52
C ASP A 101 -18.23 6.14 -12.46
N ALA A 102 -19.04 5.21 -11.93
CA ALA A 102 -18.62 3.83 -11.76
C ALA A 102 -18.20 3.15 -13.07
N ALA A 103 -18.73 3.60 -14.23
CA ALA A 103 -18.37 3.06 -15.53
C ALA A 103 -16.94 3.43 -15.97
N LYS A 104 -16.37 4.50 -15.40
CA LYS A 104 -14.98 4.93 -15.65
C LYS A 104 -13.97 4.30 -14.69
N LEU A 105 -14.40 3.50 -13.72
CA LEU A 105 -13.51 2.88 -12.74
C LEU A 105 -12.91 1.56 -13.29
N PRO A 106 -11.62 1.52 -13.64
CA PRO A 106 -11.01 0.27 -14.08
C PRO A 106 -11.01 -0.76 -12.94
N ALA A 107 -11.26 -2.02 -13.30
CA ALA A 107 -10.97 -3.15 -12.42
C ALA A 107 -9.46 -3.43 -12.45
N HIS A 108 -8.91 -3.83 -11.31
CA HIS A 108 -7.53 -4.31 -11.27
C HIS A 108 -7.48 -5.74 -11.84
N PRO A 109 -6.52 -6.06 -12.73
CA PRO A 109 -6.35 -7.44 -13.22
C PRO A 109 -6.02 -8.40 -12.08
N ALA A 110 -6.63 -9.58 -12.07
CA ALA A 110 -6.25 -10.63 -11.12
C ALA A 110 -4.96 -11.32 -11.57
N VAL A 111 -4.07 -11.59 -10.63
CA VAL A 111 -2.87 -12.39 -10.84
C VAL A 111 -3.21 -13.87 -10.61
N PRO A 112 -2.78 -14.81 -11.47
CA PRO A 112 -2.97 -16.23 -11.21
C PRO A 112 -2.38 -16.65 -9.85
N ALA A 113 -3.07 -17.51 -9.11
CA ALA A 113 -2.61 -17.97 -7.78
C ALA A 113 -1.19 -18.56 -7.79
N ALA A 114 -0.79 -19.20 -8.90
CA ALA A 114 0.57 -19.72 -9.08
C ALA A 114 1.67 -18.64 -9.10
N GLN A 115 1.34 -17.38 -9.43
CA GLN A 115 2.28 -16.27 -9.55
C GLN A 115 2.15 -15.24 -8.40
N ALA A 116 0.97 -15.14 -7.79
CA ALA A 116 0.67 -14.08 -6.82
C ALA A 116 1.63 -14.05 -5.62
N GLY A 117 2.02 -15.21 -5.10
CA GLY A 117 3.00 -15.32 -4.02
C GLY A 117 4.37 -14.75 -4.41
N ALA A 118 4.92 -15.19 -5.55
CA ALA A 118 6.24 -14.77 -6.00
C ALA A 118 6.28 -13.29 -6.38
N MET A 119 5.24 -12.78 -7.05
CA MET A 119 5.11 -11.35 -7.34
C MET A 119 4.98 -10.52 -6.06
N ALA A 120 4.23 -10.99 -5.06
CA ALA A 120 4.18 -10.33 -3.77
C ALA A 120 5.56 -10.31 -3.10
N ASP A 121 6.30 -11.41 -3.12
CA ASP A 121 7.66 -11.47 -2.55
C ASP A 121 8.59 -10.46 -3.22
N TYR A 122 8.57 -10.37 -4.56
CA TYR A 122 9.33 -9.36 -5.29
C TYR A 122 8.91 -7.94 -4.91
N LEU A 123 7.62 -7.62 -4.90
CA LEU A 123 7.12 -6.30 -4.49
C LEU A 123 7.51 -5.96 -3.05
N MET A 124 7.59 -6.95 -2.17
CA MET A 124 8.05 -6.75 -0.79
C MET A 124 9.54 -6.42 -0.69
N THR A 125 10.35 -6.69 -1.72
CA THR A 125 11.75 -6.21 -1.79
C THR A 125 11.85 -4.72 -2.10
N LEU A 126 10.79 -4.11 -2.64
CA LEU A 126 10.74 -2.69 -2.97
C LEU A 126 10.51 -1.88 -1.69
N ALA A 127 11.60 -1.57 -0.99
CA ALA A 127 11.60 -0.91 0.30
C ALA A 127 12.59 0.28 0.42
N PRO A 128 12.62 1.23 -0.53
CA PRO A 128 13.60 2.31 -0.57
C PRO A 128 13.46 3.32 0.58
N ARG A 129 12.36 3.26 1.35
CA ARG A 129 12.04 4.23 2.43
C ARG A 129 12.12 3.63 3.82
N ASP A 130 13.06 2.70 4.01
CA ASP A 130 13.38 2.11 5.31
C ASP A 130 13.76 3.14 6.37
N ASP A 131 14.34 4.28 5.96
CA ASP A 131 14.64 5.42 6.81
C ASP A 131 13.38 5.97 7.49
N LEU A 132 12.28 6.13 6.74
CA LEU A 132 11.00 6.61 7.26
C LEU A 132 10.38 5.60 8.23
N ILE A 133 10.54 4.30 7.96
CA ILE A 133 10.05 3.23 8.85
C ILE A 133 10.87 3.17 10.14
N LYS A 134 12.20 3.26 10.06
CA LYS A 134 13.11 3.23 11.22
C LYS A 134 12.97 4.46 12.12
N ALA A 135 12.54 5.59 11.56
CA ALA A 135 12.26 6.80 12.33
C ALA A 135 10.97 6.70 13.16
N GLU A 136 10.09 5.73 12.88
CA GLU A 136 8.85 5.56 13.63
C GLU A 136 9.04 4.80 14.94
N ALA A 137 8.52 5.39 16.02
CA ALA A 137 8.48 4.77 17.34
C ALA A 137 7.09 4.16 17.68
N TYR A 138 6.14 4.22 16.75
CA TYR A 138 4.77 3.77 16.97
C TYR A 138 4.70 2.30 17.38
N GLN A 139 4.04 2.05 18.50
CA GLN A 139 3.65 0.72 18.95
C GLN A 139 2.13 0.60 18.95
N PRO A 140 1.55 -0.47 18.37
CA PRO A 140 0.11 -0.64 18.31
C PRO A 140 -0.51 -0.66 19.70
N GLY A 141 -1.40 0.30 19.96
CA GLY A 141 -2.13 0.45 21.20
C GLY A 141 -3.63 0.15 21.03
N THR A 142 -4.42 0.86 21.83
CA THR A 142 -5.88 0.79 21.76
C THR A 142 -6.48 2.14 22.12
N ILE A 143 -7.66 2.40 21.58
CA ILE A 143 -8.47 3.57 21.89
C ILE A 143 -9.92 3.14 21.99
N ALA A 144 -10.69 3.80 22.86
CA ALA A 144 -12.14 3.62 22.87
C ALA A 144 -12.69 4.00 21.50
N GLU A 145 -13.40 3.08 20.84
CA GLU A 145 -13.84 3.24 19.45
C GLU A 145 -14.62 4.54 19.21
N ARG A 146 -15.52 4.91 20.13
CA ARG A 146 -16.26 6.18 20.04
C ARG A 146 -15.33 7.40 20.02
N MET A 147 -14.27 7.38 20.83
CA MET A 147 -13.26 8.44 20.83
C MET A 147 -12.41 8.40 19.55
N GLY A 148 -12.05 7.21 19.09
CA GLY A 148 -11.35 7.02 17.82
C GLY A 148 -12.13 7.58 16.63
N LYS A 149 -13.43 7.27 16.53
CA LYS A 149 -14.33 7.81 15.50
C LYS A 149 -14.45 9.33 15.55
N MET A 150 -14.58 9.92 16.75
CA MET A 150 -14.60 11.38 16.90
C MET A 150 -13.25 12.01 16.51
N ASN A 151 -12.13 11.39 16.88
CA ASN A 151 -10.81 11.84 16.45
C ASN A 151 -10.70 11.80 14.92
N PHE A 152 -11.04 10.66 14.30
CA PHE A 152 -10.97 10.46 12.86
C PHE A 152 -11.82 11.47 12.09
N GLY A 153 -13.11 11.56 12.40
CA GLY A 153 -14.02 12.44 11.67
C GLY A 153 -14.02 13.86 12.21
N LYS A 154 -14.63 14.06 13.38
CA LYS A 154 -14.93 15.40 13.90
C LYS A 154 -13.70 16.28 14.17
N PHE A 155 -12.60 15.72 14.66
CA PHE A 155 -11.44 16.52 15.08
C PHE A 155 -10.32 16.58 14.03
N LYS A 156 -10.20 15.57 13.16
CA LYS A 156 -9.14 15.50 12.14
C LYS A 156 -9.65 15.53 10.71
N GLY A 157 -10.96 15.42 10.49
CA GLY A 157 -11.60 15.54 9.17
C GLY A 157 -11.25 14.42 8.19
N CYS A 158 -10.72 13.29 8.67
CA CYS A 158 -10.31 12.18 7.83
C CYS A 158 -11.50 11.58 7.06
N ASP A 159 -12.68 11.59 7.67
CA ASP A 159 -13.94 11.13 7.09
C ASP A 159 -14.45 12.01 5.94
N GLY A 160 -13.91 13.21 5.74
CA GLY A 160 -14.20 14.02 4.56
C GLY A 160 -13.70 13.40 3.26
N CYS A 161 -12.65 12.57 3.33
CA CYS A 161 -12.07 11.89 2.17
C CYS A 161 -12.09 10.37 2.25
N HIS A 162 -12.03 9.81 3.45
CA HIS A 162 -11.87 8.37 3.67
C HIS A 162 -13.12 7.75 4.29
N GLN A 163 -13.33 6.47 4.00
CA GLN A 163 -14.33 5.65 4.70
C GLN A 163 -13.72 4.95 5.91
N ASP A 164 -14.31 5.10 7.10
CA ASP A 164 -13.97 4.35 8.31
C ASP A 164 -14.91 3.14 8.56
N GLU A 165 -15.97 3.02 7.76
CA GLU A 165 -16.87 1.87 7.69
C GLU A 165 -17.39 1.73 6.24
N PRO A 166 -17.82 0.54 5.78
CA PRO A 166 -18.34 0.38 4.43
C PRO A 166 -19.48 1.37 4.11
N GLY A 167 -19.25 2.26 3.14
CA GLY A 167 -20.23 3.26 2.72
C GLY A 167 -20.37 4.50 3.63
N VAL A 168 -19.59 4.61 4.71
CA VAL A 168 -19.63 5.75 5.64
C VAL A 168 -18.35 6.57 5.48
N GLY A 169 -18.50 7.88 5.27
CA GLY A 169 -17.39 8.81 5.02
C GLY A 169 -17.16 9.11 3.54
N GLY A 170 -16.07 9.81 3.24
CA GLY A 170 -15.71 10.28 1.92
C GLY A 170 -15.16 9.16 1.01
N VAL A 171 -15.24 9.38 -0.30
CA VAL A 171 -14.86 8.40 -1.34
C VAL A 171 -13.62 8.80 -2.15
N SER A 172 -13.10 10.01 -1.93
CA SER A 172 -11.98 10.59 -2.68
C SER A 172 -10.62 10.03 -2.26
N GLY A 173 -10.51 9.51 -1.04
CA GLY A 173 -9.40 8.73 -0.52
C GLY A 173 -9.64 7.22 -0.61
N PRO A 174 -8.62 6.39 -0.34
CA PRO A 174 -8.84 4.97 -0.10
C PRO A 174 -9.77 4.74 1.09
N GLU A 175 -10.55 3.66 1.08
CA GLU A 175 -11.19 3.18 2.31
C GLU A 175 -10.12 2.93 3.38
N LEU A 176 -10.46 3.06 4.66
CA LEU A 176 -9.54 2.81 5.78
C LEU A 176 -10.07 1.77 6.77
N TYR A 177 -11.31 1.31 6.62
CA TYR A 177 -11.87 0.29 7.50
C TYR A 177 -11.13 -1.05 7.42
N THR A 178 -10.50 -1.40 6.29
CA THR A 178 -9.61 -2.57 6.18
C THR A 178 -8.11 -2.25 6.35
N ALA A 179 -7.73 -0.98 6.53
CA ALA A 179 -6.34 -0.51 6.48
C ALA A 179 -5.38 -1.35 7.34
N TRP A 180 -5.82 -1.71 8.55
CA TRP A 180 -4.99 -2.49 9.47
C TRP A 180 -4.62 -3.87 8.95
N LYS A 181 -5.50 -4.55 8.20
CA LYS A 181 -5.22 -5.87 7.64
C LYS A 181 -4.21 -5.80 6.48
N ARG A 182 -4.17 -4.66 5.79
CA ARG A 182 -3.35 -4.46 4.58
C ARG A 182 -1.97 -3.89 4.87
N LEU A 183 -1.91 -2.93 5.78
CA LEU A 183 -0.78 -2.04 5.94
C LEU A 183 0.04 -2.39 7.18
N GLN A 184 1.34 -2.13 7.11
CA GLN A 184 2.24 -2.28 8.25
C GLN A 184 2.02 -1.14 9.25
N PRO A 185 2.06 -1.41 10.57
CA PRO A 185 1.80 -0.37 11.58
C PRO A 185 2.69 0.87 11.46
N ALA A 186 3.99 0.67 11.26
CA ALA A 186 4.94 1.78 11.09
C ALA A 186 4.63 2.62 9.84
N PHE A 187 4.22 1.99 8.73
CA PHE A 187 3.77 2.71 7.54
C PHE A 187 2.52 3.54 7.82
N ILE A 188 1.53 2.99 8.56
CA ILE A 188 0.32 3.74 8.91
C ILE A 188 0.69 5.02 9.69
N SER A 189 1.51 4.90 10.74
CA SER A 189 1.95 6.07 11.52
C SER A 189 2.71 7.08 10.65
N SER A 190 3.73 6.61 9.93
CA SER A 190 4.59 7.46 9.10
C SER A 190 3.83 8.19 7.99
N TYR A 191 2.92 7.49 7.31
CA TYR A 191 2.14 8.06 6.23
C TYR A 191 1.13 9.08 6.75
N ILE A 192 0.49 8.83 7.90
CA ILE A 192 -0.40 9.82 8.53
C ILE A 192 0.41 11.06 8.93
N ALA A 193 1.57 10.90 9.56
CA ALA A 193 2.39 12.02 10.01
C ALA A 193 2.87 12.91 8.84
N ASN A 194 3.36 12.29 7.75
CA ASN A 194 3.94 13.05 6.64
C ASN A 194 3.74 12.34 5.28
N PRO A 195 2.54 12.40 4.67
CA PRO A 195 2.27 11.70 3.43
C PRO A 195 3.11 12.22 2.25
N VAL A 196 3.52 13.49 2.26
CA VAL A 196 4.38 14.08 1.20
C VAL A 196 5.82 13.56 1.25
N ALA A 197 6.27 12.99 2.39
CA ALA A 197 7.55 12.28 2.42
C ALA A 197 7.50 11.01 1.57
N TRP A 198 6.36 10.33 1.53
CA TRP A 198 6.16 9.09 0.76
C TRP A 198 5.84 9.36 -0.71
N ASP A 199 5.01 10.36 -0.99
CA ASP A 199 4.58 10.73 -2.33
C ASP A 199 4.41 12.25 -2.41
N PRO A 200 5.32 12.98 -3.06
CA PRO A 200 5.25 14.46 -3.12
C PRO A 200 4.01 14.97 -3.87
N HIS A 201 3.33 14.11 -4.64
CA HIS A 201 2.09 14.43 -5.36
C HIS A 201 0.85 13.79 -4.71
N THR A 202 0.95 13.41 -3.43
CA THR A 202 -0.20 12.96 -2.66
C THR A 202 -1.26 14.07 -2.53
N MET A 203 -2.54 13.67 -2.59
CA MET A 203 -3.66 14.57 -2.27
C MET A 203 -4.01 14.54 -0.78
N MET A 204 -3.43 13.62 -0.01
CA MET A 204 -3.63 13.60 1.44
C MET A 204 -2.90 14.81 2.04
N PRO A 205 -3.59 15.68 2.79
CA PRO A 205 -2.95 16.83 3.42
C PRO A 205 -1.88 16.35 4.40
N ARG A 206 -0.87 17.20 4.66
CA ARG A 206 0.11 16.94 5.72
C ARG A 206 -0.64 16.67 7.02
N GLY A 207 -0.31 15.58 7.68
CA GLY A 207 -0.96 15.23 8.94
C GLY A 207 -0.46 16.05 10.12
N ASP A 208 -0.84 15.57 11.31
CA ASP A 208 -0.52 16.23 12.57
C ASP A 208 0.97 16.10 12.89
N SER A 209 1.62 17.20 13.28
CA SER A 209 3.00 17.17 13.79
C SER A 209 3.09 16.54 15.18
N ASN A 210 1.95 16.32 15.86
CA ASN A 210 1.87 15.65 17.15
C ASN A 210 1.81 14.12 16.98
N ALA A 211 2.89 13.43 17.36
CA ALA A 211 3.00 11.97 17.28
C ALA A 211 1.87 11.24 18.04
N ASP A 212 1.46 11.71 19.22
CA ASP A 212 0.37 11.06 19.97
C ASP A 212 -0.97 11.14 19.24
N ALA A 213 -1.21 12.24 18.51
CA ALA A 213 -2.42 12.38 17.70
C ALA A 213 -2.40 11.40 16.52
N VAL A 214 -1.24 11.24 15.87
CA VAL A 214 -1.02 10.25 14.80
C VAL A 214 -1.21 8.83 15.32
N HIS A 215 -0.60 8.47 16.45
CA HIS A 215 -0.71 7.14 17.05
C HIS A 215 -2.15 6.81 17.41
N LYS A 216 -2.93 7.76 17.96
CA LYS A 216 -4.36 7.56 18.25
C LYS A 216 -5.20 7.31 16.99
N LEU A 217 -4.85 7.91 15.85
CA LEU A 217 -5.48 7.61 14.57
C LEU A 217 -5.10 6.20 14.10
N ALA A 218 -3.83 5.81 14.22
CA ALA A 218 -3.37 4.47 13.88
C ALA A 218 -4.02 3.39 14.77
N ASP A 219 -4.18 3.64 16.06
CA ASP A 219 -4.90 2.78 17.01
C ASP A 219 -6.38 2.65 16.62
N TYR A 220 -7.00 3.73 16.16
CA TYR A 220 -8.37 3.66 15.67
C TYR A 220 -8.50 2.78 14.42
N LEU A 221 -7.58 2.93 13.45
CA LEU A 221 -7.54 2.07 12.26
C LEU A 221 -7.34 0.60 12.64
N LYS A 222 -6.53 0.32 13.68
CA LYS A 222 -6.42 -1.02 14.27
C LYS A 222 -7.76 -1.52 14.80
N VAL A 223 -8.44 -0.74 15.65
CA VAL A 223 -9.72 -1.12 16.27
C VAL A 223 -10.78 -1.47 15.23
N ILE A 224 -10.97 -0.65 14.19
CA ILE A 224 -11.97 -0.91 13.14
C ILE A 224 -11.52 -2.04 12.20
N GLY A 225 -10.22 -2.13 11.93
CA GLY A 225 -9.64 -3.12 11.03
C GLY A 225 -9.64 -4.53 11.60
N GLU A 226 -9.46 -4.71 12.90
CA GLU A 226 -9.51 -6.02 13.57
C GLU A 226 -10.91 -6.64 13.53
N LYS A 227 -11.95 -5.84 13.36
CA LYS A 227 -13.34 -6.28 13.21
C LYS A 227 -13.70 -6.70 11.79
N GLN A 228 -12.88 -6.33 10.80
CA GLN A 228 -13.12 -6.74 9.42
C GLN A 228 -12.81 -8.23 9.26
N PRO A 229 -13.55 -8.91 8.37
CA PRO A 229 -13.32 -10.32 8.06
C PRO A 229 -11.90 -10.58 7.53
#